data_AF-A0A098G1C8-F1
#
_entry.id   AF-A0A098G1C8-F1
#
_cell.length_a   1.000
_cell.length_b   1.000
_cell.length_c   1.000
_cell.angle_alpha   90.00
_cell.angle_beta   90.00
_cell.angle_gamma   90.00
#
_symmetry.space_group_name_H-M   'P 1'
#
loop_
_entity.id
_entity.type
_entity.pdbx_description
1 polymer ?
#
loop_
_entity_poly.entity_id
_entity_poly.type
_entity_poly.pdbx_seq_one_letter_code
_entity_poly.pdbx_strand_id
1 'polypeptide(L)'
;MKRILICLTLVLCSNLLIASQGTQSGSNAIPCFNMHEVERIGKEIYAFLQHEFCEEKVEPKKLVSISQNILPKIMTESFLGVTPPENWQQLADDIIKNCLGNNDLCKKEVRKEFEACVKPRIPLILMQFGPWLAEHCSQLNKSLIQQWPNKQAILKNAIDESKAQNNLN
;
A
#
# COMPACT_ATOMS: atom_id res chain seq x y z
N MET A 1 2.97 13.92 9.14
CA MET A 1 4.14 13.25 8.53
C MET A 1 4.42 11.84 9.05
N LYS A 2 3.74 11.36 10.12
CA LYS A 2 3.66 9.93 10.51
C LYS A 2 2.29 9.28 10.16
N ARG A 3 1.48 9.90 9.30
CA ARG A 3 0.04 9.58 9.19
C ARG A 3 -0.49 9.39 7.75
N ILE A 4 0.32 9.63 6.71
CA ILE A 4 0.05 9.20 5.31
C ILE A 4 0.36 7.73 5.12
N LEU A 5 1.23 7.18 5.97
CA LEU A 5 1.52 5.76 6.05
C LEU A 5 0.25 4.95 6.25
N ILE A 6 -0.80 5.55 6.83
CA ILE A 6 -1.94 4.80 7.32
C ILE A 6 -2.61 4.00 6.19
N CYS A 7 -2.64 4.39 4.92
CA CYS A 7 -3.40 3.62 3.90
C CYS A 7 -2.70 2.34 3.44
N LEU A 8 -1.38 2.36 3.27
CA LEU A 8 -0.55 1.18 2.98
C LEU A 8 -0.16 0.42 4.25
N THR A 9 -0.03 1.14 5.36
CA THR A 9 0.32 0.57 6.66
C THR A 9 -0.91 -0.01 7.35
N LEU A 10 -2.16 0.36 7.05
CA LEU A 10 -3.37 -0.30 7.55
C LEU A 10 -3.60 -1.66 6.94
N VAL A 11 -3.30 -1.79 5.65
CA VAL A 11 -3.29 -3.08 4.97
C VAL A 11 -2.23 -4.01 5.63
N LEU A 12 -1.28 -3.47 6.41
CA LEU A 12 -0.29 -4.28 7.16
C LEU A 12 -0.48 -4.24 8.69
N CYS A 13 -1.24 -3.28 9.24
CA CYS A 13 -1.44 -3.02 10.68
C CYS A 13 -2.86 -3.35 11.17
N SER A 14 -3.66 -4.10 10.40
CA SER A 14 -5.03 -4.49 10.77
C SER A 14 -5.14 -5.29 12.09
N ASN A 15 -4.01 -5.66 12.71
CA ASN A 15 -3.96 -6.30 14.04
C ASN A 15 -3.90 -5.32 15.24
N LEU A 16 -4.03 -4.00 15.03
CA LEU A 16 -4.02 -3.02 16.13
C LEU A 16 -5.35 -2.91 16.92
N LEU A 17 -6.31 -3.80 16.66
CA LEU A 17 -7.52 -3.98 17.46
C LEU A 17 -7.52 -5.36 18.16
N ILE A 18 -6.48 -5.66 18.94
CA ILE A 18 -6.60 -6.63 20.02
C ILE A 18 -6.43 -5.86 21.33
N ALA A 19 -7.58 -5.73 21.99
CA ALA A 19 -7.83 -5.44 23.39
C ALA A 19 -6.64 -5.03 24.26
N SER A 20 -6.81 -3.88 24.93
CA SER A 20 -6.18 -3.60 26.23
C SER A 20 -6.15 -4.87 27.08
N GLN A 21 -4.96 -5.20 27.59
CA GLN A 21 -4.64 -6.40 28.36
C GLN A 21 -5.64 -6.61 29.52
N GLY A 22 -6.67 -7.40 29.25
CA GLY A 22 -7.45 -8.14 30.23
C GLY A 22 -7.02 -9.59 30.12
N THR A 23 -6.37 -10.08 31.17
CA THR A 23 -5.86 -11.43 31.40
C THR A 23 -6.67 -12.54 30.71
N GLN A 24 -6.15 -13.09 29.61
CA GLN A 24 -6.44 -14.48 29.21
C GLN A 24 -5.15 -15.17 28.75
N SER A 25 -4.76 -16.13 29.58
CA SER A 25 -3.65 -17.05 29.41
C SER A 25 -3.87 -17.92 28.18
N GLY A 26 -2.89 -18.04 27.27
CA GLY A 26 -2.82 -19.19 26.36
C GLY A 26 -2.71 -18.96 24.84
N SER A 27 -2.29 -17.80 24.32
CA SER A 27 -1.87 -17.73 22.91
C SER A 27 -0.48 -17.11 22.77
N ASN A 28 0.54 -17.94 22.55
CA ASN A 28 1.77 -17.51 21.88
C ASN A 28 1.44 -17.22 20.40
N ALA A 29 0.64 -16.18 20.16
CA ALA A 29 0.35 -15.73 18.81
C ALA A 29 1.61 -15.08 18.28
N ILE A 30 2.37 -15.83 17.47
CA ILE A 30 3.51 -15.28 16.73
C ILE A 30 2.95 -14.14 15.88
N PRO A 31 3.45 -12.90 16.03
CA PRO A 31 2.96 -11.78 15.26
C PRO A 31 3.16 -12.05 13.78
N CYS A 32 2.08 -11.85 13.02
CA CYS A 32 2.02 -12.10 11.58
C CYS A 32 3.17 -11.47 10.78
N PHE A 33 3.53 -10.25 11.16
CA PHE A 33 4.60 -9.48 10.59
C PHE A 33 5.52 -8.98 11.70
N ASN A 34 6.82 -8.89 11.38
CA ASN A 34 7.72 -8.09 12.18
C ASN A 34 7.47 -6.60 11.89
N MET A 35 6.98 -5.87 12.88
CA MET A 35 6.63 -4.46 12.71
C MET A 35 7.82 -3.58 12.34
N HIS A 36 9.05 -3.93 12.77
CA HIS A 36 10.25 -3.21 12.34
C HIS A 36 10.54 -3.42 10.85
N GLU A 37 10.31 -4.63 10.32
CA GLU A 37 10.49 -4.91 8.90
C GLU A 37 9.42 -4.22 8.05
N VAL A 38 8.15 -4.27 8.50
CA VAL A 38 7.06 -3.56 7.84
C VAL A 38 7.31 -2.05 7.80
N GLU A 39 7.76 -1.46 8.92
CA GLU A 39 8.09 -0.04 8.97
C GLU A 39 9.27 0.31 8.04
N ARG A 40 10.31 -0.53 8.02
CA ARG A 40 11.46 -0.36 7.12
C ARG A 40 11.03 -0.39 5.65
N ILE A 41 10.27 -1.41 5.25
CA ILE A 41 9.75 -1.57 3.89
C ILE A 41 8.85 -0.39 3.52
N GLY A 42 7.97 0.04 4.41
CA GLY A 42 7.11 1.21 4.18
C GLY A 42 7.91 2.49 3.93
N LYS A 43 9.02 2.70 4.65
CA LYS A 43 9.95 3.83 4.41
C LYS A 43 10.66 3.70 3.07
N GLU A 44 11.09 2.50 2.69
CA GLU A 44 11.73 2.24 1.40
C GLU A 44 10.77 2.49 0.23
N ILE A 45 9.54 2.00 0.31
CA ILE A 45 8.47 2.29 -0.67
C ILE A 45 8.26 3.81 -0.77
N TYR A 46 8.15 4.49 0.36
CA TYR A 46 7.93 5.94 0.37
C TYR A 46 9.07 6.69 -0.32
N ALA A 47 10.32 6.40 0.06
CA ALA A 47 11.49 7.06 -0.53
C ALA A 47 11.57 6.77 -2.04
N PHE A 48 11.30 5.52 -2.43
CA PHE A 48 11.27 5.09 -3.81
C PHE A 48 10.21 5.84 -4.63
N LEU A 49 8.94 5.84 -4.19
CA LEU A 49 7.87 6.57 -4.87
C LEU A 49 8.13 8.08 -4.89
N GLN A 50 8.70 8.65 -3.83
CA GLN A 50 9.06 10.06 -3.82
C GLN A 50 10.10 10.39 -4.89
N HIS A 51 11.15 9.58 -5.03
CA HIS A 51 12.14 9.74 -6.09
C HIS A 51 11.50 9.63 -7.48
N GLU A 52 10.80 8.52 -7.71
CA GLU A 52 10.22 8.17 -9.01
C GLU A 52 9.17 9.18 -9.49
N PHE A 53 8.36 9.76 -8.60
CA PHE A 53 7.27 10.65 -9.00
C PHE A 53 7.59 12.14 -8.85
N CYS A 54 8.44 12.52 -7.90
CA CYS A 54 8.69 13.92 -7.58
C CYS A 54 10.01 14.45 -8.08
N GLU A 55 11.06 13.65 -8.04
CA GLU A 55 12.39 14.09 -8.47
C GLU A 55 12.53 13.94 -9.99
N GLU A 56 11.93 12.91 -10.57
CA GLU A 56 11.86 12.71 -12.03
C GLU A 56 10.76 13.53 -12.74
N LYS A 57 10.07 14.43 -12.01
CA LYS A 57 9.05 15.37 -12.54
C LYS A 57 7.93 14.72 -13.35
N VAL A 58 7.31 13.67 -12.80
CA VAL A 58 6.08 13.12 -13.41
C VAL A 58 4.97 14.16 -13.33
N GLU A 59 4.28 14.41 -14.44
CA GLU A 59 3.15 15.32 -14.43
C GLU A 59 2.05 14.82 -13.48
N PRO A 60 1.53 15.68 -12.57
CA PRO A 60 0.49 15.29 -11.62
C PRO A 60 -0.74 14.62 -12.24
N LYS A 61 -1.11 15.03 -13.46
CA LYS A 61 -2.23 14.44 -14.22
C LYS A 61 -1.99 12.98 -14.62
N LYS A 62 -0.72 12.56 -14.73
CA LYS A 62 -0.34 11.19 -15.08
C LYS A 62 -0.34 10.27 -13.86
N LEU A 63 -0.35 10.78 -12.62
CA LEU A 63 -0.31 9.97 -11.40
C LEU A 63 -1.49 9.01 -11.27
N VAL A 64 -2.69 9.45 -11.66
CA VAL A 64 -3.89 8.59 -11.70
C VAL A 64 -3.70 7.42 -12.64
N SER A 65 -3.39 7.70 -13.91
CA SER A 65 -3.17 6.68 -14.94
C SER A 65 -2.04 5.74 -14.57
N ILE A 66 -0.92 6.29 -14.06
CA ILE A 66 0.23 5.49 -13.66
C ILE A 66 -0.14 4.54 -12.52
N SER A 67 -0.87 5.03 -11.51
CA SER A 67 -1.35 4.20 -10.39
C SER A 67 -2.28 3.09 -10.85
N GLN A 68 -3.22 3.39 -11.75
CA GLN A 68 -4.15 2.41 -12.34
C GLN A 68 -3.44 1.36 -13.19
N ASN A 69 -2.28 1.67 -13.79
CA ASN A 69 -1.48 0.71 -14.53
C ASN A 69 -0.55 -0.13 -13.65
N ILE A 70 -0.06 0.42 -12.52
CA ILE A 70 0.83 -0.30 -11.60
C ILE A 70 0.05 -1.33 -10.78
N LEU A 71 -1.12 -0.93 -10.24
CA LEU A 71 -1.85 -1.75 -9.28
C LEU A 71 -2.19 -3.15 -9.82
N PRO A 72 -2.70 -3.35 -11.05
CA PRO A 72 -2.95 -4.67 -11.61
C PRO A 72 -1.70 -5.53 -11.80
N LYS A 73 -0.51 -4.93 -11.89
CA LYS A 73 0.76 -5.65 -12.04
C LYS A 73 1.27 -6.20 -10.70
N ILE A 74 0.96 -5.52 -9.59
CA ILE A 74 1.41 -5.90 -8.24
C ILE A 74 0.31 -6.56 -7.40
N MET A 75 -0.96 -6.37 -7.72
CA MET A 75 -2.09 -7.04 -7.07
C MET A 75 -2.40 -8.36 -7.79
N THR A 76 -1.40 -9.24 -7.84
CA THR A 76 -1.47 -10.56 -8.49
C THR A 76 -1.04 -11.65 -7.52
N GLU A 77 -1.46 -12.88 -7.78
CA GLU A 77 -1.02 -14.03 -6.98
C GLU A 77 0.49 -14.26 -7.06
N SER A 78 1.11 -14.03 -8.22
CA SER A 78 2.57 -14.14 -8.38
C SER A 78 3.33 -13.08 -7.56
N PHE A 79 2.76 -11.88 -7.42
CA PHE A 79 3.36 -10.83 -6.61
C PHE A 79 3.10 -11.03 -5.11
N LEU A 80 1.84 -11.26 -4.71
CA LEU A 80 1.42 -11.39 -3.31
C LEU A 80 1.68 -12.78 -2.72
N GLY A 81 1.91 -13.80 -3.54
CA GLY A 81 1.98 -15.21 -3.12
C GLY A 81 0.63 -15.81 -2.72
N VAL A 82 -0.46 -15.06 -2.88
CA VAL A 82 -1.84 -15.40 -2.55
C VAL A 82 -2.80 -14.68 -3.48
N THR A 83 -3.98 -15.24 -3.69
CA THR A 83 -5.02 -14.57 -4.49
C THR A 83 -5.39 -13.22 -3.85
N PRO A 84 -5.37 -12.11 -4.62
CA PRO A 84 -5.78 -10.79 -4.13
C PRO A 84 -7.20 -10.80 -3.53
N PRO A 85 -7.49 -9.94 -2.54
CA PRO A 85 -8.82 -9.90 -1.93
C PRO A 85 -9.87 -9.43 -2.94
N GLU A 86 -11.08 -9.96 -2.86
CA GLU A 86 -12.17 -9.52 -3.74
C GLU A 86 -12.42 -8.01 -3.63
N ASN A 87 -12.78 -7.39 -4.75
CA ASN A 87 -13.09 -5.95 -4.84
C ASN A 87 -11.92 -5.01 -4.46
N TRP A 88 -10.68 -5.50 -4.39
CA TRP A 88 -9.48 -4.65 -4.17
C TRP A 88 -9.39 -3.51 -5.18
N GLN A 89 -9.72 -3.81 -6.45
CA GLN A 89 -9.61 -2.85 -7.54
C GLN A 89 -10.66 -1.73 -7.39
N GLN A 90 -11.90 -2.07 -7.06
CA GLN A 90 -12.97 -1.10 -6.85
C GLN A 90 -12.62 -0.11 -5.72
N LEU A 91 -12.08 -0.61 -4.60
CA LEU A 91 -11.63 0.26 -3.51
C LEU A 91 -10.47 1.15 -3.96
N ALA A 92 -9.48 0.59 -4.66
CA ALA A 92 -8.33 1.36 -5.12
C ALA A 92 -8.75 2.47 -6.10
N ASP A 93 -9.64 2.16 -7.05
CA ASP A 93 -10.21 3.13 -7.97
C ASP A 93 -11.00 4.22 -7.25
N ASP A 94 -11.77 3.86 -6.22
CA ASP A 94 -12.49 4.82 -5.37
C ASP A 94 -11.55 5.78 -4.63
N ILE A 95 -10.43 5.29 -4.11
CA ILE A 95 -9.40 6.11 -3.45
C ILE A 95 -8.69 7.01 -4.48
N ILE A 96 -8.28 6.46 -5.63
CA ILE A 96 -7.61 7.22 -6.68
C ILE A 96 -8.53 8.35 -7.19
N LYS A 97 -9.77 8.01 -7.52
CA LYS A 97 -10.73 8.99 -8.05
C LYS A 97 -11.05 10.09 -7.05
N ASN A 98 -11.29 9.74 -5.79
CA ASN A 98 -11.85 10.68 -4.82
C ASN A 98 -10.82 11.34 -3.90
N CYS A 99 -9.62 10.77 -3.75
CA CYS A 99 -8.57 11.31 -2.88
C CYS A 99 -7.32 11.78 -3.62
N LEU A 100 -6.93 11.12 -4.71
CA LEU A 100 -5.75 11.52 -5.48
C LEU A 100 -6.06 12.70 -6.40
N GLY A 101 -7.06 12.54 -7.28
CA GLY A 101 -7.36 13.52 -8.33
C GLY A 101 -6.15 13.83 -9.23
N ASN A 102 -6.15 14.99 -9.87
CA ASN A 102 -5.01 15.46 -10.71
C ASN A 102 -3.98 16.27 -9.90
N ASN A 103 -3.89 16.02 -8.60
CA ASN A 103 -3.11 16.85 -7.69
C ASN A 103 -1.65 16.43 -7.62
N ASP A 104 -0.78 17.39 -7.34
CA ASP A 104 0.66 17.19 -7.21
C ASP A 104 1.02 16.62 -5.83
N LEU A 105 1.11 15.29 -5.72
CA LEU A 105 1.52 14.60 -4.49
C LEU A 105 2.94 14.95 -4.02
N CYS A 106 3.73 15.71 -4.78
CA CYS A 106 5.04 16.15 -4.35
C CYS A 106 4.95 17.35 -3.40
N LYS A 107 3.83 18.08 -3.43
CA LYS A 107 3.55 19.17 -2.50
C LYS A 107 3.11 18.63 -1.15
N LYS A 108 3.64 19.22 -0.08
CA LYS A 108 3.36 18.81 1.30
C LYS A 108 1.90 19.02 1.68
N GLU A 109 1.28 20.07 1.14
CA GLU A 109 -0.10 20.48 1.39
C GLU A 109 -1.07 19.49 0.74
N VAL A 110 -0.87 19.19 -0.55
CA VAL A 110 -1.63 18.15 -1.28
C VAL A 110 -1.51 16.80 -0.60
N ARG A 111 -0.32 16.43 -0.11
CA ARG A 111 -0.13 15.19 0.67
C ARG A 111 -0.97 15.15 1.95
N LYS A 112 -1.14 16.28 2.64
CA LYS A 112 -2.01 16.35 3.82
C LYS A 112 -3.49 16.24 3.44
N GLU A 113 -3.90 16.81 2.31
CA GLU A 113 -5.27 16.69 1.80
C GLU A 113 -5.59 15.25 1.39
N PHE A 114 -4.66 14.60 0.69
CA PHE A 114 -4.74 13.17 0.40
C PHE A 114 -4.86 12.35 1.71
N GLU A 115 -4.00 12.62 2.70
CA GLU A 115 -4.09 11.99 4.02
C GLU A 115 -5.48 12.15 4.63
N ALA A 116 -5.97 13.39 4.66
CA ALA A 116 -7.26 13.74 5.24
C ALA A 116 -8.43 13.07 4.51
N CYS A 117 -8.31 12.84 3.20
CA CYS A 117 -9.32 12.14 2.42
C CYS A 117 -9.34 10.64 2.67
N VAL A 118 -8.17 9.98 2.75
CA VAL A 118 -8.15 8.52 2.92
C VAL A 118 -8.33 8.12 4.38
N LYS A 119 -7.89 8.93 5.34
CA LYS A 119 -7.99 8.63 6.77
C LYS A 119 -9.40 8.22 7.26
N PRO A 120 -10.50 8.85 6.86
CA PRO A 120 -11.84 8.39 7.26
C PRO A 120 -12.26 7.07 6.61
N ARG A 121 -11.62 6.63 5.51
CA ARG A 121 -11.93 5.38 4.80
C ARG A 121 -11.28 4.16 5.44
N ILE A 122 -10.24 4.39 6.23
CA ILE A 122 -9.46 3.40 6.97
C ILE A 122 -10.31 2.29 7.60
N PRO A 123 -11.34 2.59 8.42
CA PRO A 123 -12.05 1.52 9.12
C PRO A 123 -12.78 0.60 8.16
N LEU A 124 -13.27 1.14 7.03
CA LEU A 124 -13.91 0.36 5.98
C LEU A 124 -12.90 -0.58 5.30
N ILE A 125 -11.70 -0.08 5.00
CA ILE A 125 -10.60 -0.89 4.43
C ILE A 125 -10.25 -2.04 5.37
N LEU A 126 -10.13 -1.76 6.67
CA LEU A 126 -9.86 -2.76 7.70
C LEU A 126 -10.98 -3.79 7.81
N MET A 127 -12.24 -3.34 7.76
CA MET A 127 -13.39 -4.23 7.83
C MET A 127 -13.46 -5.16 6.61
N GLN A 128 -13.13 -4.65 5.43
CA GLN A 128 -13.19 -5.40 4.18
C GLN A 128 -12.02 -6.36 4.01
N PHE A 129 -10.80 -5.94 4.33
CA PHE A 129 -9.57 -6.70 4.04
C PHE A 129 -8.86 -7.24 5.27
N GLY A 130 -9.24 -6.82 6.48
CA GLY A 130 -8.69 -7.35 7.73
C GLY A 130 -8.78 -8.88 7.83
N PRO A 131 -9.94 -9.51 7.54
CA PRO A 131 -10.06 -10.96 7.55
C PRO A 131 -9.10 -11.64 6.55
N TRP A 132 -9.06 -11.17 5.29
CA TRP A 132 -8.16 -11.70 4.26
C TRP A 132 -6.68 -11.55 4.68
N LEU A 133 -6.30 -10.41 5.27
CA LEU A 133 -4.95 -10.17 5.78
C LEU A 133 -4.60 -11.11 6.93
N ALA A 134 -5.54 -11.37 7.85
CA ALA A 134 -5.35 -12.28 8.96
C ALA A 134 -5.20 -13.73 8.49
N GLU A 135 -5.96 -14.13 7.46
CA GLU A 135 -5.91 -15.47 6.86
C GLU A 135 -4.61 -15.71 6.10
N HIS A 136 -4.20 -14.77 5.24
CA HIS A 136 -3.05 -14.94 4.34
C HIS A 136 -1.73 -14.38 4.88
N CYS A 137 -1.81 -13.65 5.98
CA CYS A 137 -0.76 -13.28 6.91
C CYS A 137 0.62 -13.95 6.72
N SER A 138 0.72 -15.25 6.98
CA SER A 138 1.99 -16.00 6.98
C SER A 138 2.59 -16.08 5.57
N GLN A 139 1.72 -16.28 4.57
CA GLN A 139 2.12 -16.33 3.17
C GLN A 139 2.57 -14.96 2.69
N LEU A 140 1.86 -13.89 3.05
CA LEU A 140 2.25 -12.50 2.76
C LEU A 140 3.60 -12.15 3.39
N ASN A 141 3.87 -12.58 4.62
CA ASN A 141 5.16 -12.35 5.25
C ASN A 141 6.30 -13.03 4.46
N LYS A 142 6.09 -14.28 4.06
CA LYS A 142 7.07 -15.05 3.27
C LYS A 142 7.26 -14.48 1.87
N SER A 143 6.19 -14.07 1.19
CA SER A 143 6.21 -13.66 -0.20
C SER A 143 6.57 -12.18 -0.40
N LEU A 144 6.19 -11.29 0.52
CA LEU A 144 6.40 -9.85 0.38
C LEU A 144 7.52 -9.34 1.29
N ILE A 145 7.46 -9.65 2.59
CA ILE A 145 8.39 -9.07 3.57
C ILE A 145 9.78 -9.69 3.43
N GLN A 146 9.86 -11.02 3.46
CA GLN A 146 11.14 -11.74 3.36
C GLN A 146 11.77 -11.65 1.96
N GLN A 147 10.95 -11.46 0.92
CA GLN A 147 11.39 -11.32 -0.47
C GLN A 147 11.38 -9.87 -0.94
N TRP A 148 11.34 -8.91 -0.02
CA TRP A 148 11.18 -7.49 -0.35
C TRP A 148 12.17 -6.99 -1.41
N PRO A 149 13.48 -7.31 -1.36
CA PRO A 149 14.41 -6.86 -2.41
C PRO A 149 13.98 -7.28 -3.83
N ASN A 150 13.47 -8.51 -3.99
CA ASN A 150 12.96 -9.02 -5.27
C ASN A 150 11.65 -8.32 -5.65
N LYS A 151 10.74 -8.12 -4.68
CA LYS A 151 9.45 -7.45 -4.92
C LYS A 151 9.62 -5.97 -5.24
N GLN A 152 10.61 -5.31 -4.66
CA GLN A 152 10.98 -3.93 -4.96
C GLN A 152 11.43 -3.79 -6.42
N ALA A 153 12.21 -4.74 -6.94
CA ALA A 153 12.61 -4.72 -8.35
C ALA A 153 11.41 -4.88 -9.30
N ILE A 154 10.45 -5.75 -8.97
CA ILE A 154 9.22 -5.91 -9.75
C ILE A 154 8.38 -4.63 -9.71
N LEU A 155 8.25 -4.01 -8.53
CA LEU A 155 7.55 -2.74 -8.38
C LEU A 155 8.21 -1.64 -9.23
N LYS A 156 9.54 -1.58 -9.24
CA LYS A 156 10.28 -0.64 -10.08
C LYS A 156 9.99 -0.83 -11.56
N ASN A 157 10.09 -2.06 -12.04
CA ASN A 157 9.79 -2.36 -13.45
C ASN A 157 8.35 -1.98 -13.81
N ALA A 158 7.38 -2.25 -12.91
CA ALA A 158 5.99 -1.86 -13.12
C ALA A 158 5.81 -0.34 -13.25
N ILE A 159 6.53 0.46 -12.46
CA ILE A 159 6.55 1.92 -12.56
C ILE A 159 7.19 2.38 -13.87
N ASP A 160 8.37 1.87 -14.20
CA ASP A 160 9.13 2.26 -15.41
C ASP A 160 8.29 2.00 -16.68
N GLU A 161 7.69 0.81 -16.79
CA GLU A 161 6.80 0.46 -17.88
C GLU A 161 5.58 1.38 -17.95
N SER A 162 4.99 1.71 -16.80
CA SER A 162 3.81 2.58 -16.72
C SER A 162 4.14 4.01 -17.14
N LYS A 163 5.30 4.54 -16.73
CA LYS A 163 5.82 5.84 -17.19
C LYS A 163 6.05 5.85 -18.69
N ALA A 164 6.68 4.81 -19.23
CA ALA A 164 6.92 4.68 -20.67
C ALA A 164 5.61 4.70 -21.47
N GLN A 165 4.61 3.92 -21.05
CA GLN A 165 3.28 3.91 -21.67
C GLN A 165 2.59 5.28 -21.63
N ASN A 166 2.71 6.00 -20.51
CA ASN A 166 2.12 7.33 -20.35
C ASN A 166 2.91 8.47 -21.03
N ASN A 167 4.11 8.20 -21.55
CA ASN A 167 4.86 9.16 -22.37
C ASN A 167 4.64 8.95 -23.87
N LEU A 168 4.02 7.82 -24.25
CA LEU A 168 3.62 7.50 -25.62
C LEU A 168 2.18 7.91 -25.93
N ASN A 169 1.38 8.21 -24.90
CA ASN A 169 0.00 8.72 -24.97
C ASN A 169 -0.05 10.21 -24.59
#